data_AF-A0A536GVW3-F1
#
_entry.id   AF-A0A536GVW3-F1
#
_cell.length_a   1.000
_cell.length_b   1.000
_cell.length_c   1.000
_cell.angle_alpha   90.00
_cell.angle_beta   90.00
_cell.angle_gamma   90.00
#
_symmetry.space_group_name_H-M   'P 1'
#
loop_
_entity.id
_entity.type
_entity.pdbx_description
1 polymer ?
#
loop_
_entity_poly.entity_id
_entity_poly.type
_entity_poly.pdbx_seq_one_letter_code
_entity_poly.pdbx_strand_id
1 'polypeptide(L)' 'MSDGTEQPDPNRVLIHDFRNLLAVIVNYCELIADETTDPAAIKADIAEIRTAAERAIELTDKLRHLRAGAADSEPAAGTS' A
#
# COMPACT_ATOMS: atom_id res chain seq x y z
N MET A 1 -9.80 34.56 -7.94
CA MET A 1 -9.44 33.17 -8.32
C MET A 1 -8.84 32.54 -7.10
N SER A 2 -9.64 31.78 -6.34
CA SER A 2 -9.15 31.04 -5.18
C SER A 2 -8.97 29.60 -5.64
N ASP A 3 -7.73 29.25 -5.98
CA ASP A 3 -7.35 27.86 -6.22
C ASP A 3 -7.29 27.18 -4.85
N GLY A 4 -8.45 26.70 -4.40
CA GLY A 4 -8.55 25.82 -3.26
C GLY A 4 -8.04 24.47 -3.72
N THR A 5 -6.77 24.20 -3.45
CA THR A 5 -6.18 22.89 -3.66
C THR A 5 -6.93 21.90 -2.77
N GLU A 6 -7.93 21.22 -3.34
CA GLU A 6 -8.56 20.04 -2.75
C GLU A 6 -7.44 19.02 -2.53
N GLN A 7 -6.96 18.97 -1.30
CA GLN A 7 -5.93 18.03 -0.92
C GLN A 7 -6.52 16.63 -1.08
N PRO A 8 -5.95 15.78 -1.95
CA PRO A 8 -6.59 14.53 -2.33
C PRO A 8 -6.83 13.67 -1.09
N ASP A 9 -8.01 13.06 -1.03
CA ASP A 9 -8.42 12.24 0.11
C ASP A 9 -7.28 11.29 0.49
N PRO A 10 -6.70 11.41 1.71
CA PRO A 10 -5.53 10.62 2.09
C PRO A 10 -5.83 9.12 2.03
N ASN A 11 -7.08 8.74 2.26
CA ASN A 11 -7.54 7.37 2.14
C ASN A 11 -7.52 6.86 0.67
N ARG A 12 -7.84 7.73 -0.29
CA ARG A 12 -7.80 7.41 -1.73
C ARG A 12 -6.36 7.22 -2.21
N VAL A 13 -5.43 8.05 -1.74
CA VAL A 13 -3.99 7.93 -2.05
C VAL A 13 -3.44 6.60 -1.51
N LEU A 14 -3.76 6.25 -0.27
CA LEU A 14 -3.30 4.99 0.34
C LEU A 14 -3.86 3.75 -0.38
N ILE A 15 -5.14 3.76 -0.76
CA ILE A 15 -5.75 2.67 -1.54
C ILE A 15 -5.09 2.55 -2.92
N HIS A 16 -4.77 3.67 -3.55
CA HIS A 16 -4.08 3.69 -4.84
C HIS A 16 -2.68 3.06 -4.73
N ASP A 17 -1.89 3.47 -3.74
CA ASP A 17 -0.53 2.96 -3.53
C ASP A 17 -0.52 1.47 -3.22
N PHE A 18 -1.47 1.01 -2.42
CA PHE A 18 -1.65 -0.42 -2.13
C PHE A 18 -2.00 -1.22 -3.39
N ARG A 19 -2.94 -0.73 -4.22
CA ARG A 19 -3.30 -1.37 -5.49
C ARG A 19 -2.13 -1.42 -6.47
N ASN A 20 -1.31 -0.38 -6.51
CA ASN A 20 -0.12 -0.34 -7.35
C ASN A 20 0.89 -1.43 -6.97
N LEU A 21 1.15 -1.64 -5.68
CA LEU A 21 2.05 -2.70 -5.21
C LEU A 21 1.52 -4.10 -5.52
N LEU A 22 0.21 -4.32 -5.39
CA LEU A 22 -0.41 -5.58 -5.79
C LEU A 22 -0.25 -5.87 -7.29
N ALA A 23 -0.42 -4.85 -8.13
CA ALA A 23 -0.23 -5.00 -9.57
C ALA A 23 1.22 -5.40 -9.91
N VAL A 24 2.21 -4.80 -9.25
CA VAL A 24 3.62 -5.16 -9.41
C VAL A 24 3.88 -6.62 -9.01
N ILE A 25 3.37 -7.04 -7.85
CA ILE A 25 3.50 -8.43 -7.37
C ILE A 25 2.91 -9.41 -8.38
N VAL A 26 1.69 -9.17 -8.86
CA VAL A 26 1.00 -10.03 -9.83
C VAL A 26 1.80 -10.12 -11.13
N ASN A 27 2.28 -8.99 -11.66
CA ASN A 27 3.04 -8.95 -12.92
C ASN A 27 4.33 -9.78 -12.85
N TYR A 28 5.09 -9.70 -11.75
CA TYR A 28 6.30 -10.53 -11.60
C TYR A 28 5.97 -12.01 -11.38
N CYS A 29 4.87 -12.32 -10.68
CA CYS A 29 4.40 -13.70 -10.58
C CYS A 29 4.02 -14.29 -11.95
N GLU A 30 3.38 -13.49 -12.82
CA GLU A 30 3.07 -13.86 -14.20
C GLU A 30 4.35 -14.06 -15.02
N LEU A 31 5.31 -13.15 -14.95
CA LEU A 31 6.62 -13.27 -15.63
C LEU A 31 7.38 -14.54 -15.24
N ILE A 32 7.37 -14.91 -13.95
CA ILE A 32 8.00 -16.14 -13.45
C ILE A 32 7.22 -17.38 -13.92
N ALA A 33 5.89 -17.29 -14.03
CA ALA A 33 5.03 -18.39 -14.46
C ALA A 33 5.15 -18.67 -15.98
N ASP A 34 5.39 -17.65 -16.80
CA ASP A 34 5.43 -17.72 -18.27
C ASP A 34 6.74 -18.31 -18.86
N GLU A 35 7.38 -19.21 -18.11
CA GLU A 35 8.66 -19.87 -18.39
C GLU A 35 9.90 -18.98 -18.23
N THR A 36 10.78 -19.38 -17.31
CA THR A 36 12.11 -18.80 -17.22
C THR A 36 13.14 -19.89 -16.94
N THR A 37 14.04 -20.11 -17.90
CA THR A 37 15.15 -21.07 -17.82
C THR A 37 16.42 -20.47 -17.21
N ASP A 38 16.37 -19.20 -16.79
CA ASP A 38 17.47 -18.50 -16.14
C ASP A 38 17.22 -18.32 -14.62
N PRO A 39 17.89 -19.10 -13.76
CA PRO A 39 17.75 -18.98 -12.31
C PRO A 39 18.12 -17.60 -11.75
N ALA A 40 19.00 -16.84 -12.43
CA ALA A 40 19.37 -15.50 -11.99
C ALA A 40 18.23 -14.51 -12.23
N ALA A 41 17.53 -14.63 -13.37
CA ALA A 41 16.35 -13.83 -13.68
C ALA A 41 15.21 -14.11 -12.69
N ILE A 42 14.90 -15.39 -12.39
CA ILE A 42 13.93 -15.78 -11.35
C ILE A 42 14.25 -15.09 -10.03
N LYS A 43 15.51 -15.16 -9.62
CA LYS A 43 15.92 -14.64 -8.32
C LYS A 43 15.76 -13.12 -8.25
N ALA A 44 15.98 -12.41 -9.36
CA ALA A 44 15.74 -10.98 -9.46
C ALA A 44 14.24 -10.65 -9.36
N ASP A 45 13.39 -11.34 -10.14
CA ASP A 45 11.94 -11.12 -10.12
C ASP A 45 11.33 -11.44 -8.74
N ILE A 46 11.77 -12.53 -8.09
CA ILE A 46 11.37 -12.85 -6.71
C ILE A 46 11.81 -11.77 -5.72
N ALA A 47 13.00 -11.16 -5.91
CA ALA A 47 13.45 -10.08 -5.04
C ALA A 47 12.55 -8.84 -5.19
N GLU A 48 12.15 -8.49 -6.41
CA GLU A 48 11.21 -7.39 -6.69
C GLU A 48 9.83 -7.66 -6.08
N ILE A 49 9.30 -8.89 -6.20
CA ILE A 49 8.06 -9.32 -5.51
C ILE A 49 8.19 -9.11 -4.00
N ARG A 50 9.29 -9.57 -3.41
CA ARG A 50 9.52 -9.45 -1.96
C ARG A 50 9.54 -8.00 -1.52
N THR A 51 10.25 -7.13 -2.23
CA THR A 51 10.30 -5.70 -1.93
C THR A 51 8.94 -5.02 -2.05
N ALA A 52 8.16 -5.35 -3.10
CA ALA A 52 6.81 -4.82 -3.26
C ALA A 52 5.88 -5.29 -2.11
N ALA A 53 5.98 -6.56 -1.70
CA ALA A 53 5.21 -7.12 -0.60
C ALA A 53 5.56 -6.48 0.75
N GLU A 54 6.85 -6.27 1.06
CA GLU A 54 7.30 -5.59 2.28
C GLU A 54 6.71 -4.17 2.38
N ARG A 55 6.76 -3.42 1.27
CA ARG A 55 6.15 -2.07 1.21
C ARG A 55 4.65 -2.11 1.44
N ALA A 56 3.95 -3.11 0.89
CA ALA A 56 2.52 -3.26 1.07
C ALA A 56 2.16 -3.56 2.53
N ILE A 57 2.95 -4.40 3.22
CA ILE A 57 2.81 -4.68 4.65
C ILE A 57 2.97 -3.40 5.47
N GLU A 58 4.03 -2.62 5.24
CA GLU A 58 4.26 -1.34 5.94
C GLU A 58 3.09 -0.35 5.75
N LEU A 59 2.54 -0.27 4.53
CA LEU A 59 1.37 0.55 4.23
C LEU A 59 0.13 0.10 5.00
N THR A 60 -0.11 -1.22 5.08
CA THR A 60 -1.24 -1.77 5.84
C THR A 60 -1.10 -1.57 7.35
N ASP A 61 0.12 -1.61 7.89
CA ASP A 61 0.37 -1.31 9.30
C ASP A 61 0.14 0.18 9.58
N LYS A 62 0.61 1.10 8.73
CA LYS A 62 0.33 2.53 8.87
C LYS A 62 -1.18 2.82 8.86
N LEU A 63 -1.94 2.17 7.97
CA LEU A 63 -3.40 2.27 7.93
C LEU A 63 -4.06 1.80 9.24
N ARG A 64 -3.58 0.70 9.83
CA ARG A 64 -4.09 0.20 11.11
C ARG A 64 -3.88 1.20 12.25
N HIS A 65 -2.69 1.79 12.33
CA HIS A 65 -2.36 2.77 13.36
C HIS A 65 -3.12 4.09 13.18
N LEU A 66 -3.31 4.54 11.93
CA LEU A 66 -4.12 5.73 11.63
C LEU A 66 -5.57 5.57 12.12
N ARG A 67 -6.18 4.40 11.88
CA ARG A 67 -7.56 4.12 12.33
C ARG A 67 -7.67 3.99 13.84
N ALA A 68 -6.64 3.44 14.51
CA ALA A 68 -6.61 3.32 15.98
C ALA A 68 -6.51 4.69 16.66
N GLY A 69 -5.67 5.60 16.15
CA GLY A 69 -5.55 6.96 16.71
C GLY A 69 -6.79 7.85 16.50
N ALA A 70 -7.56 7.61 15.45
CA ALA A 70 -8.84 8.30 15.22
C ALA A 70 -9.94 7.88 16.21
N ALA A 71 -9.93 6.62 16.68
CA ALA A 71 -10.89 6.12 17.67
C ALA A 71 -10.60 6.62 19.09
N ASP A 72 -9.36 7.01 19.39
CA ASP A 72 -8.94 7.55 20.70
C ASP A 72 -9.19 9.07 20.85
N SER A 73 -9.61 9.75 19.78
CA SER A 73 -9.78 11.22 19.74
C SER A 73 -11.22 11.70 19.91
N GLU A 74 -12.17 10.84 20.31
CA GLU A 74 -13.53 11.27 20.62
C GLU A 74 -13.55 11.93 22.01
N PRO A 75 -13.71 13.27 22.12
CA PRO A 75 -13.77 13.90 23.42
C PRO A 75 -15.10 13.52 24.06
N ALA A 76 -15.05 13.13 25.34
CA ALA A 76 -16.21 12.97 26.20
C ALA A 76 -16.96 14.31 26.31
N ALA A 77 -17.73 14.65 25.28
CA ALA A 77 -18.69 15.72 25.29
C ALA A 77 -19.96 15.18 25.93
N GLY A 78 -20.08 15.40 27.23
CA GLY A 78 -21.34 15.29 27.94
C GLY A 78 -21.26 14.49 29.22
N THR A 79 -21.20 15.20 30.34
CA THR A 79 -22.28 15.14 31.32
C THR A 79 -22.30 16.44 32.11
N SER A 80 -23.51 17.02 32.15
CA SER A 80 -23.92 18.23 32.86
C SER A 80 -23.87 18.08 34.37
#